data_AF-A0A7S3TCN9-F1
#
_entry.id   AF-A0A7S3TCN9-F1
#
_cell.length_a   1.000
_cell.length_b   1.000
_cell.length_c   1.000
_cell.angle_alpha   90.00
_cell.angle_beta   90.00
_cell.angle_gamma   90.00
#
_symmetry.space_group_name_H-M   'P 1'
#
loop_
_entity.id
_entity.type
_entity.pdbx_description
1 polymer ?
#
loop_
_entity_poly.entity_id
_entity_poly.type
_entity_poly.pdbx_seq_one_letter_code
_entity_poly.pdbx_strand_id
1 'polypeptide(L)'
;MSPLGETFRERIRQFPSLVNCCTIDWFSEWPEEALLGVGHGQITNADLELGKDLKACVEMFKNIHKSVEKKSVQFKDELNRQNYVTPTSFLELLNLYKSILTQKRKEVSEAKQ
;
A
#
# COMPACT_ATOMS: atom_id res chain seq x y z
N MET A 1 -12.45 11.81 7.98
CA MET A 1 -13.08 12.49 6.83
C MET A 1 -12.02 12.64 5.75
N SER A 2 -12.31 12.39 4.48
CA SER A 2 -11.32 12.54 3.41
C SER A 2 -11.16 14.02 3.06
N PRO A 3 -9.92 14.55 2.96
CA PRO A 3 -9.67 15.94 2.57
C PRO A 3 -10.03 16.21 1.10
N LEU A 4 -10.18 15.17 0.29
CA LEU A 4 -10.53 15.27 -1.13
C LEU A 4 -12.03 15.53 -1.39
N GLY A 5 -12.89 15.34 -0.39
CA GLY A 5 -14.34 15.47 -0.54
C GLY A 5 -14.88 16.84 -0.14
N GLU A 6 -15.93 17.31 -0.84
CA GLU A 6 -16.59 18.59 -0.54
C GLU A 6 -17.17 18.65 0.88
N THR A 7 -17.66 17.53 1.41
CA THR A 7 -18.24 17.42 2.75
C THR A 7 -17.28 17.86 3.85
N PHE A 8 -15.98 17.57 3.72
CA PHE A 8 -14.99 18.00 4.71
C PHE A 8 -14.84 19.52 4.72
N ARG A 9 -14.80 20.12 3.52
CA ARG A 9 -14.72 21.56 3.33
C ARG A 9 -15.95 22.28 3.87
N GLU A 10 -17.15 21.73 3.65
CA GLU A 10 -18.40 22.26 4.18
C GLU A 10 -18.41 22.25 5.72
N ARG A 11 -18.00 21.14 6.34
CA ARG A 11 -17.96 21.00 7.80
C ARG A 11 -16.98 21.97 8.46
N ILE A 12 -15.79 22.17 7.89
CA ILE A 12 -14.84 23.16 8.42
C ILE A 12 -15.43 24.57 8.42
N ARG A 13 -16.21 24.93 7.38
CA ARG A 13 -16.88 26.24 7.32
C ARG A 13 -18.03 26.37 8.31
N GLN A 14 -18.79 25.29 8.53
CA GLN A 14 -19.92 25.27 9.46
C GLN A 14 -19.48 25.23 10.93
N PHE A 15 -18.32 24.65 11.23
CA PHE A 15 -17.82 24.42 12.58
C PHE A 15 -16.36 24.90 12.75
N PRO A 16 -16.11 26.20 13.01
CA PRO A 16 -14.77 26.77 13.15
C PRO A 16 -13.92 26.13 14.27
N SER A 17 -14.55 25.52 15.28
CA SER A 17 -13.86 24.80 16.35
C SER A 17 -13.05 23.60 15.86
N LEU A 18 -13.37 23.01 14.70
CA LEU A 18 -12.60 21.91 14.11
C LEU A 18 -11.18 22.34 13.67
N VAL A 19 -10.95 23.64 13.44
CA VAL A 19 -9.64 24.18 13.11
C VAL A 19 -9.02 24.87 14.33
N ASN A 20 -9.83 25.55 15.15
CA ASN A 20 -9.33 26.33 16.28
C ASN A 20 -9.06 25.49 17.54
N CYS A 21 -9.73 24.35 17.71
CA CYS A 21 -9.66 23.53 18.92
C CYS A 21 -9.16 22.09 18.66
N CYS A 22 -8.71 21.80 17.44
CA CYS A 22 -8.13 20.51 17.08
C CYS A 22 -6.79 20.71 16.35
N THR A 23 -5.87 19.77 16.51
CA THR A 23 -4.63 19.75 15.75
C THR A 23 -4.85 19.02 14.44
N ILE A 24 -4.40 19.63 13.33
CA ILE A 24 -4.43 18.99 12.02
C ILE A 24 -3.18 18.12 11.87
N ASP A 25 -3.41 16.83 11.61
CA ASP A 25 -2.35 15.87 11.29
C ASP A 25 -2.44 15.48 9.80
N TRP A 26 -1.32 15.64 9.08
CA TRP A 26 -1.27 15.46 7.63
C TRP A 26 -0.68 14.10 7.28
N PHE A 27 -1.48 13.27 6.62
CA PHE A 27 -1.03 11.99 6.09
C PHE A 27 -0.61 12.14 4.64
N SER A 28 0.67 11.93 4.39
CA SER A 28 1.25 11.91 3.04
C SER A 28 1.36 10.47 2.53
N GLU A 29 1.57 10.34 1.22
CA GLU A 29 1.92 9.06 0.60
C GLU A 29 3.17 8.46 1.27
N TRP A 30 3.24 7.13 1.32
CA TRP A 30 4.38 6.46 1.94
C TRP A 30 5.66 6.69 1.12
N PRO A 31 6.75 7.17 1.73
CA PRO A 31 8.04 7.23 1.07
C PRO A 31 8.57 5.82 0.80
N GLU A 32 9.56 5.72 -0.09
CA GLU A 32 10.21 4.44 -0.42
C GLU A 32 10.74 3.72 0.83
N GLU A 33 11.34 4.45 1.76
CA GLU A 33 11.84 3.88 3.02
C GLU A 33 10.73 3.26 3.87
N ALA A 34 9.54 3.88 3.92
CA ALA A 34 8.41 3.33 4.65
C ALA A 34 7.90 2.05 4.00
N LEU A 35 7.84 1.99 2.66
CA LEU A 35 7.46 0.77 1.93
C LEU A 35 8.45 -0.37 2.20
N LEU A 36 9.75 -0.08 2.25
CA LEU A 36 10.77 -1.07 2.59
C LEU A 36 10.63 -1.55 4.04
N GLY A 37 10.48 -0.63 4.99
CA GLY A 37 10.34 -0.97 6.41
C GLY A 37 9.09 -1.81 6.69
N VAL A 38 7.95 -1.38 6.17
CA VAL A 38 6.67 -2.10 6.32
C VAL A 38 6.74 -3.44 5.59
N GLY A 39 7.24 -3.47 4.35
CA GLY A 39 7.37 -4.70 3.58
C GLY A 39 8.27 -5.74 4.27
N HIS A 40 9.41 -5.29 4.80
CA HIS A 40 10.30 -6.16 5.57
C HIS A 40 9.61 -6.72 6.82
N GLY A 41 8.95 -5.88 7.61
CA GLY A 41 8.22 -6.32 8.80
C GLY A 41 7.12 -7.32 8.48
N GLN A 42 6.30 -7.04 7.46
CA GLN A 42 5.20 -7.90 7.03
C GLN A 42 5.67 -9.29 6.56
N ILE A 43 6.69 -9.34 5.70
CA ILE A 43 7.19 -10.60 5.14
C ILE A 43 7.96 -11.41 6.19
N THR A 44 8.73 -10.76 7.06
CA THR A 44 9.47 -11.44 8.14
C THR A 44 8.51 -12.11 9.12
N ASN A 45 7.43 -11.43 9.49
CA ASN A 45 6.39 -11.99 10.38
C ASN A 45 5.65 -13.19 9.77
N ALA A 46 5.68 -13.35 8.45
CA ALA A 46 5.01 -14.42 7.74
C ALA A 46 5.84 -15.71 7.66
N ASP A 47 7.10 -15.68 8.09
CA ASP A 47 8.06 -16.79 8.06
C ASP A 47 8.05 -17.57 6.74
N LEU A 48 8.16 -16.84 5.62
CA LEU A 48 8.11 -17.43 4.28
C LEU A 48 9.41 -18.14 3.87
N GLU A 49 10.37 -18.36 4.77
CA GLU A 49 11.64 -19.05 4.49
C GLU A 49 12.40 -18.49 3.26
N LEU A 50 12.29 -17.19 2.99
CA LEU A 50 12.89 -16.54 1.82
C LEU A 50 14.43 -16.42 1.92
N GLY A 51 15.00 -16.57 3.11
CA GLY A 51 16.44 -16.53 3.34
C GLY A 51 17.10 -15.28 2.76
N LYS A 52 18.03 -15.47 1.81
CA LYS A 52 18.80 -14.39 1.17
C LYS A 52 17.96 -13.52 0.23
N ASP A 53 16.86 -14.06 -0.30
CA ASP A 53 16.06 -13.39 -1.33
C ASP A 53 15.06 -12.38 -0.74
N LEU A 54 14.86 -12.40 0.59
CA LEU A 54 13.94 -11.51 1.30
C LEU A 54 14.09 -10.03 0.90
N LYS A 55 15.32 -9.52 0.92
CA LYS A 55 15.60 -8.12 0.59
C LYS A 55 15.23 -7.78 -0.85
N ALA A 56 15.56 -8.67 -1.78
CA ALA A 56 15.24 -8.49 -3.20
C ALA A 56 13.72 -8.53 -3.44
N CYS A 57 12.98 -9.41 -2.74
CA CYS A 57 11.54 -9.46 -2.80
C CYS A 57 10.89 -8.16 -2.28
N VAL A 58 11.31 -7.66 -1.13
CA VAL A 58 10.79 -6.41 -0.55
C VAL A 58 11.05 -5.22 -1.50
N GLU A 59 12.26 -5.14 -2.06
CA GLU A 59 12.64 -4.13 -3.05
C GLU A 59 11.77 -4.21 -4.31
N MET A 60 11.48 -5.42 -4.78
CA MET A 60 10.56 -5.65 -5.90
C MET A 60 9.14 -5.13 -5.59
N PHE A 61 8.57 -5.42 -4.42
CA PHE A 61 7.24 -4.94 -4.06
C PHE A 61 7.16 -3.42 -3.99
N LYS A 62 8.20 -2.77 -3.42
CA LYS A 62 8.31 -1.31 -3.43
C LYS A 62 8.28 -0.76 -4.86
N ASN A 63 9.12 -1.32 -5.74
CA ASN A 63 9.21 -0.87 -7.13
C ASN A 63 7.90 -1.05 -7.89
N ILE A 64 7.20 -2.17 -7.66
CA ILE A 64 5.86 -2.41 -8.21
C ILE A 64 4.90 -1.31 -7.74
N HIS A 65 4.81 -1.05 -6.44
CA HIS A 65 3.89 -0.04 -5.89
C HIS A 65 4.17 1.36 -6.47
N LYS A 66 5.44 1.79 -6.49
CA LYS A 66 5.84 3.08 -7.07
C LYS A 66 5.59 3.17 -8.57
N SER A 67 5.70 2.06 -9.30
CA SER A 67 5.34 2.04 -10.72
C SER A 67 3.84 2.24 -10.93
N VAL A 68 2.99 1.63 -10.09
CA VAL A 68 1.53 1.77 -10.15
C VAL A 68 1.08 3.17 -9.76
N GLU A 69 1.73 3.82 -8.80
CA GLU A 69 1.50 5.24 -8.48
C GLU A 69 1.71 6.11 -9.74
N LYS A 70 2.87 5.98 -10.39
CA LYS A 70 3.20 6.73 -11.62
C LYS A 70 2.22 6.43 -12.76
N LYS A 71 1.85 5.16 -12.94
CA LYS A 71 0.87 4.75 -13.96
C LYS A 71 -0.54 5.25 -13.68
N SER A 72 -0.93 5.37 -12.42
CA SER A 72 -2.25 5.89 -12.04
C SER A 72 -2.39 7.37 -12.37
N VAL A 73 -1.30 8.14 -12.26
CA VAL A 73 -1.26 9.54 -12.73
C VAL A 73 -1.43 9.60 -14.26
N GLN A 74 -0.63 8.83 -15.01
CA GLN A 74 -0.74 8.76 -16.47
C GLN A 74 -2.15 8.34 -16.94
N PHE A 75 -2.73 7.35 -16.27
CA PHE A 75 -4.08 6.86 -16.56
C PHE A 75 -5.15 7.94 -16.36
N LYS A 76 -5.00 8.79 -15.33
CA LYS A 76 -5.86 9.95 -15.13
C LYS A 76 -5.69 10.95 -16.26
N ASP A 77 -4.46 11.26 -16.65
CA ASP A 77 -4.19 12.27 -17.68
C ASP A 77 -4.72 11.86 -19.06
N GLU A 78 -4.59 10.57 -19.40
CA GLU A 78 -5.00 10.04 -20.71
C GLU A 78 -6.49 9.76 -20.82
N LEU A 79 -7.09 9.19 -19.77
CA LEU A 79 -8.47 8.67 -19.82
C LEU A 79 -9.44 9.43 -18.91
N ASN A 80 -8.96 10.44 -18.19
CA ASN A 80 -9.72 11.21 -17.20
C ASN A 80 -10.42 10.33 -16.15
N ARG A 81 -9.81 9.18 -15.82
CA ARG A 81 -10.31 8.22 -14.85
C ARG A 81 -9.36 8.14 -13.66
N GLN A 82 -9.88 8.41 -12.47
CA GLN A 82 -9.08 8.41 -11.25
C GLN A 82 -8.92 6.98 -10.71
N ASN A 83 -7.67 6.54 -10.57
CA ASN A 83 -7.32 5.37 -9.76
C ASN A 83 -6.61 5.86 -8.49
N TYR A 84 -6.97 5.30 -7.33
CA TYR A 84 -6.37 5.69 -6.06
C TYR A 84 -5.46 4.58 -5.56
N VAL A 85 -4.17 4.91 -5.44
CA VAL A 85 -3.18 4.03 -4.82
C VAL A 85 -3.08 4.39 -3.35
N THR A 86 -3.30 3.41 -2.47
CA THR A 86 -3.29 3.63 -1.01
C THR A 86 -2.30 2.69 -0.33
N PRO A 87 -1.79 3.05 0.87
CA PRO A 87 -0.99 2.12 1.67
C PRO A 87 -1.67 0.78 1.92
N THR A 88 -3.00 0.76 2.05
CA THR A 88 -3.78 -0.47 2.18
C THR A 88 -3.60 -1.39 0.98
N SER A 89 -3.61 -0.84 -0.24
CA SER A 89 -3.37 -1.61 -1.47
C SER A 89 -1.96 -2.24 -1.50
N PHE A 90 -0.96 -1.61 -0.87
CA PHE A 90 0.37 -2.20 -0.70
C PHE A 90 0.33 -3.39 0.28
N LEU A 91 -0.36 -3.25 1.40
CA LEU A 91 -0.52 -4.34 2.37
C LEU A 91 -1.29 -5.52 1.77
N GLU A 92 -2.31 -5.25 0.95
CA GLU A 92 -3.05 -6.27 0.21
C GLU A 92 -2.15 -7.03 -0.77
N LEU A 93 -1.26 -6.34 -1.49
CA LEU A 93 -0.26 -6.97 -2.37
C LEU A 93 0.63 -7.96 -1.60
N LEU A 94 1.14 -7.56 -0.43
CA LEU A 94 1.98 -8.42 0.41
C LEU A 94 1.21 -9.64 0.94
N ASN A 95 -0.02 -9.42 1.41
CA ASN A 95 -0.89 -10.50 1.89
C ASN A 95 -1.26 -11.48 0.78
N LEU A 96 -1.53 -10.98 -0.44
CA LEU A 96 -1.81 -11.80 -1.61
C LEU A 96 -0.59 -12.63 -2.00
N TYR A 97 0.60 -12.03 -2.00
CA TYR A 97 1.83 -12.77 -2.27
C TYR A 97 2.02 -13.91 -1.27
N LYS A 98 1.81 -13.64 0.04
CA LYS A 98 1.86 -14.65 1.09
C LYS A 98 0.91 -15.81 0.83
N SER A 99 -0.36 -15.53 0.53
CA SER A 99 -1.36 -16.58 0.32
C SER A 99 -1.03 -17.45 -0.89
N ILE A 100 -0.65 -16.82 -2.00
CA ILE A 100 -0.29 -17.51 -3.25
C ILE A 100 0.96 -18.36 -3.04
N LEU A 101 2.00 -17.84 -2.39
CA LEU A 101 3.24 -18.58 -2.19
C LEU A 101 3.01 -19.84 -1.35
N THR A 102 2.26 -19.72 -0.25
CA THR A 102 1.90 -20.86 0.61
C THR A 102 1.10 -21.90 -0.15
N GLN A 103 0.10 -21.45 -0.94
CA GLN A 103 -0.70 -22.35 -1.77
C GLN A 103 0.19 -23.09 -2.79
N LYS A 104 1.06 -22.38 -3.50
CA LYS A 104 1.95 -23.00 -4.51
C LYS A 104 2.97 -23.95 -3.91
N ARG A 105 3.51 -23.65 -2.73
CA ARG A 105 4.39 -24.59 -2.01
C ARG A 105 3.66 -25.87 -1.63
N LYS A 106 2.41 -25.76 -1.17
CA LYS A 106 1.57 -26.92 -0.85
C LYS A 106 1.30 -27.77 -2.09
N GLU A 107 0.85 -27.16 -3.19
CA GLU A 107 0.60 -27.86 -4.46
C GLU A 107 1.85 -28.62 -4.95
N VAL A 108 3.03 -28.01 -4.89
CA VAL A 108 4.30 -28.64 -5.30
C VAL A 108 4.73 -29.75 -4.35
N SER A 109 4.46 -29.63 -3.05
CA SER A 109 4.75 -30.68 -2.08
C SER A 109 3.86 -31.91 -2.28
N GLU A 110 2.58 -31.70 -2.55
CA GLU A 110 1.60 -32.77 -2.83
C GLU A 110 1.91 -33.48 -4.15
N ALA A 111 2.33 -32.75 -5.19
CA ALA A 111 2.71 -33.33 -6.48
C ALA A 111 4.03 -34.11 -6.48
N LYS A 112 4.85 -33.99 -5.41
CA LYS A 112 6.11 -34.72 -5.24
C LYS A 112 5.94 -36.04 -4.47
N GLN A 113 4.79 -36.27 -3.84
CA GLN A 113 4.41 -37.55 -3.23
C GLN A 113 3.78 -38.47 -4.28
#